data_AF-A0A2J0LT04-F1
#
_entry.id   AF-A0A2J0LT04-F1
#
_cell.length_a   1.000
_cell.length_b   1.000
_cell.length_c   1.000
_cell.angle_alpha   90.00
_cell.angle_beta   90.00
_cell.angle_gamma   90.00
#
_symmetry.space_group_name_H-M   'P 1'
#
loop_
_entity.id
_entity.type
_entity.pdbx_description
1 polymer ?
#
loop_
_entity_poly.entity_id
_entity_poly.type
_entity_poly.pdbx_seq_one_letter_code
_entity_poly.pdbx_strand_id
1 'polypeptide(L)'
;MLAQNNNRLFERVSGELAVRYSPQGADGEFCSTTRNISGGGIRMPLLKKVRPGTLLDLEIFKPSTDMVFRCMGKVMWIWDAPMDKKEDPFFET
;
A
#
# COMPACT_ATOMS: atom_id res chain seq x y z
N MET A 1 -19.31 18.29 -15.78
CA MET A 1 -18.29 17.91 -14.78
C MET A 1 -18.99 17.10 -13.71
N LEU A 2 -18.79 15.79 -13.66
CA LEU A 2 -19.38 14.96 -12.59
C LEU A 2 -18.55 15.20 -11.33
N ALA A 3 -19.12 15.92 -10.36
CA ALA A 3 -18.60 15.93 -9.01
C ALA A 3 -18.61 14.47 -8.52
N GLN A 4 -17.45 13.83 -8.50
CA GLN A 4 -17.29 12.54 -7.83
C GLN A 4 -17.62 12.80 -6.36
N ASN A 5 -18.76 12.30 -5.89
CA ASN A 5 -19.12 12.35 -4.47
C ASN A 5 -17.99 11.70 -3.67
N ASN A 6 -17.14 12.54 -3.09
CA ASN A 6 -16.00 12.12 -2.33
C ASN A 6 -16.49 11.70 -0.94
N ASN A 7 -16.95 10.45 -0.82
CA ASN A 7 -17.45 9.87 0.44
C ASN A 7 -16.33 9.61 1.47
N ARG A 8 -15.17 10.28 1.35
CA ARG A 8 -14.03 10.08 2.24
C ARG A 8 -14.21 10.95 3.48
N LEU A 9 -14.13 10.31 4.64
CA LEU A 9 -14.08 11.00 5.93
C LEU A 9 -12.77 11.76 6.15
N PHE A 10 -11.68 11.33 5.49
CA PHE A 10 -10.35 11.93 5.63
C PHE A 10 -9.75 12.23 4.26
N GLU A 11 -9.19 13.42 4.12
CA GLU A 11 -8.35 13.77 2.98
C GLU A 11 -7.10 12.87 2.94
N ARG A 12 -6.65 12.53 1.72
CA ARG A 12 -5.47 11.70 1.49
C ARG A 12 -4.34 12.57 0.98
N VAL A 13 -3.18 12.45 1.62
CA VAL A 13 -1.94 13.05 1.16
C VAL A 13 -1.20 12.03 0.31
N SER A 14 -0.78 12.43 -0.88
CA SER A 14 0.09 11.62 -1.74
C SER A 14 1.52 11.70 -1.25
N GLY A 15 2.22 10.58 -1.23
CA GLY A 15 3.60 10.53 -0.75
C GLY A 15 4.05 9.11 -0.48
N GLU A 16 5.37 8.94 -0.48
CA GLU A 16 6.04 7.66 -0.28
C GLU A 16 6.67 7.63 1.11
N LEU A 17 6.06 6.83 1.99
CA LEU A 17 6.61 6.45 3.28
C LEU A 17 6.92 4.96 3.24
N ALA A 18 8.05 4.56 3.81
CA ALA A 18 8.37 3.15 3.96
C ALA A 18 7.37 2.51 4.93
N VAL A 19 6.86 1.34 4.54
CA VAL A 19 5.92 0.54 5.31
C VAL A 19 6.43 -0.88 5.40
N ARG A 20 6.59 -1.39 6.61
CA ARG A 20 6.70 -2.82 6.85
C ARG A 20 5.33 -3.36 7.20
N TYR A 21 4.95 -4.48 6.60
CA TYR A 21 3.67 -5.12 6.87
C TYR A 21 3.78 -6.63 7.04
N SER A 22 2.97 -7.17 7.95
CA SER A 22 2.87 -8.61 8.21
C SER A 22 1.40 -9.04 8.17
N PRO A 23 0.98 -9.89 7.22
CA PRO A 23 -0.37 -10.42 7.19
C PRO A 23 -0.59 -11.43 8.32
N GLN A 24 -1.63 -11.23 9.12
CA GLN A 24 -1.98 -12.18 10.18
C GLN A 24 -2.33 -13.55 9.59
N GLY A 25 -1.77 -14.60 10.19
CA GLY A 25 -1.97 -15.99 9.75
C GLY A 25 -1.11 -16.40 8.54
N ALA A 26 -0.14 -15.58 8.13
CA ALA A 26 0.88 -15.96 7.16
C ALA A 26 2.27 -15.67 7.73
N ASP A 27 3.22 -16.56 7.45
CA ASP A 27 4.62 -16.29 7.75
C ASP A 27 5.19 -15.31 6.71
N GLY A 28 5.81 -14.24 7.21
CA GLY A 28 6.58 -13.28 6.42
C GLY A 28 6.29 -11.82 6.72
N GLU A 29 7.35 -11.03 6.84
CA GLU A 29 7.32 -9.57 6.82
C GLU A 29 7.68 -9.06 5.43
N PHE A 30 7.02 -7.99 5.00
CA PHE A 30 7.23 -7.40 3.69
C PHE A 30 7.45 -5.89 3.81
N CYS A 31 8.33 -5.33 2.98
CA CYS A 31 8.59 -3.89 2.92
C CYS A 31 8.02 -3.32 1.62
N SER A 32 7.31 -2.20 1.72
CA SER A 32 6.70 -1.49 0.59
C SER A 32 6.72 0.01 0.85
N THR A 33 6.16 0.79 -0.07
CA THR A 33 5.97 2.24 0.09
C THR A 33 4.51 2.62 -0.06
N THR A 34 4.07 3.63 0.68
CA THR A 34 2.74 4.21 0.45
C THR A 34 2.67 4.87 -0.92
N ARG A 35 1.52 4.81 -1.57
CA ARG A 35 1.15 5.72 -2.67
C ARG A 35 0.44 6.96 -2.12
N ASN A 36 -0.40 6.76 -1.10
CA ASN A 36 -1.03 7.83 -0.33
C ASN A 36 -1.48 7.33 1.05
N ILE A 37 -1.66 8.26 1.96
CA ILE A 37 -2.04 8.03 3.37
C ILE A 37 -3.07 9.07 3.83
N SER A 38 -3.98 8.67 4.71
CA SER A 38 -4.86 9.57 5.48
C SER A 38 -4.96 9.11 6.93
N GLY A 39 -5.67 9.89 7.76
CA GLY A 39 -5.98 9.48 9.13
C GLY A 39 -6.81 8.19 9.25
N GLY A 40 -7.43 7.72 8.17
CA GLY A 40 -8.27 6.52 8.15
C GLY A 40 -7.71 5.33 7.38
N GLY A 41 -6.56 5.47 6.70
CA GLY A 41 -5.95 4.33 6.01
C GLY A 41 -4.89 4.68 4.97
N ILE A 42 -4.26 3.64 4.45
CA ILE A 42 -3.16 3.71 3.48
C ILE A 42 -3.53 3.05 2.15
N ARG A 43 -2.83 3.45 1.08
CA ARG A 43 -2.76 2.69 -0.17
C ARG A 43 -1.31 2.37 -0.43
N MET A 44 -0.97 1.10 -0.63
CA MET A 44 0.40 0.65 -0.93
C MET A 44 0.38 -0.53 -1.91
N PRO A 45 1.46 -0.74 -2.69
CA PRO A 45 1.68 -1.97 -3.43
C PRO A 45 1.85 -3.16 -2.47
N LEU A 46 1.42 -4.34 -2.92
CA LEU A 46 1.58 -5.58 -2.19
C LEU A 46 2.60 -6.47 -2.90
N LEU A 47 3.60 -6.96 -2.16
CA LEU A 47 4.61 -7.89 -2.68
C LEU A 47 4.13 -9.35 -2.69
N LYS A 48 3.07 -9.66 -1.94
CA LYS A 48 2.43 -10.97 -1.89
C LYS A 48 0.93 -10.80 -2.01
N LYS A 49 0.28 -11.70 -2.75
CA LYS A 49 -1.18 -11.69 -2.89
C LYS A 49 -1.83 -11.97 -1.55
N VAL A 50 -2.64 -11.03 -1.06
CA VAL A 50 -3.50 -11.17 0.11
C VAL A 50 -4.97 -11.12 -0.33
N ARG A 51 -5.92 -11.33 0.58
CA ARG A 51 -7.35 -11.24 0.27
C ARG A 51 -7.96 -10.00 0.93
N PRO A 52 -9.01 -9.39 0.34
CA PRO A 52 -9.84 -8.46 1.08
C PRO A 52 -10.32 -9.10 2.38
N GLY A 53 -10.26 -8.33 3.46
CA GLY A 53 -10.57 -8.78 4.82
C GLY A 53 -9.38 -9.28 5.62
N THR A 54 -8.24 -9.57 5.00
CA THR A 54 -7.00 -9.91 5.72
C THR A 54 -6.59 -8.75 6.63
N LEU A 55 -6.20 -9.07 7.86
CA LEU A 55 -5.62 -8.11 8.81
C LEU A 55 -4.10 -8.05 8.59
N LEU A 56 -3.56 -6.84 8.54
CA LEU A 56 -2.14 -6.55 8.43
C LEU A 56 -1.70 -5.82 9.70
N ASP A 57 -0.61 -6.27 10.31
CA ASP A 57 0.20 -5.43 11.21
C ASP A 57 1.07 -4.54 10.34
N LEU A 58 1.07 -3.24 10.60
CA LEU A 58 1.69 -2.20 9.78
C LEU A 58 2.62 -1.36 10.64
N GLU A 59 3.81 -1.10 10.11
CA GLU A 59 4.79 -0.20 10.71
C GLU A 59 5.22 0.81 9.65
N ILE A 60 5.01 2.09 9.93
CA ILE A 60 5.23 3.20 9.01
C ILE A 60 6.42 4.03 9.51
N PHE A 61 7.40 4.22 8.64
CA PHE A 61 8.65 4.91 8.93
C PHE A 61 8.65 6.30 8.29
N LYS A 62 9.12 7.31 9.04
CA LYS A 62 9.44 8.61 8.47
C LYS A 62 10.86 8.60 7.89
N PRO A 63 11.16 9.44 6.89
CA PRO A 63 12.46 9.46 6.23
C PRO A 63 13.69 9.67 7.13
N SER A 64 13.52 10.18 8.35
CA SER A 64 14.62 10.65 9.20
C SER A 64 14.58 10.16 10.65
N THR A 65 13.71 9.22 11.02
CA THR A 65 13.54 8.75 12.41
C THR A 65 13.19 7.27 12.48
N ASP A 66 13.65 6.58 13.53
CA ASP A 66 13.67 5.11 13.63
C ASP A 66 12.31 4.40 13.61
N MET A 67 11.19 5.05 13.93
CA MET A 67 9.84 4.48 13.75
C MET A 67 8.82 5.55 14.11
N VAL A 68 7.68 5.65 13.42
CA VAL A 68 6.71 6.70 13.82
C VAL A 68 5.30 6.19 14.04
N PHE A 69 4.82 5.15 13.36
CA PHE A 69 3.48 4.63 13.64
C PHE A 69 3.39 3.12 13.46
N ARG A 70 2.88 2.42 14.48
CA ARG A 70 2.46 1.02 14.37
C ARG A 70 0.93 0.94 14.49
N CYS A 71 0.29 0.23 13.57
CA CYS A 71 -1.15 0.08 13.56
C CYS A 71 -1.57 -1.24 12.90
N MET A 72 -2.82 -1.66 13.14
CA MET A 72 -3.43 -2.75 12.41
C MET A 72 -4.39 -2.21 11.35
N GLY A 73 -4.33 -2.78 10.15
CA GLY A 73 -5.19 -2.42 9.03
C GLY A 73 -5.91 -3.62 8.44
N LYS A 74 -7.19 -3.48 8.13
CA LYS A 74 -7.94 -4.48 7.34
C LYS A 74 -7.82 -4.13 5.86
N VAL A 75 -7.45 -5.10 5.03
CA VAL A 75 -7.44 -4.92 3.58
C VAL A 75 -8.87 -4.73 3.08
N MET A 76 -9.20 -3.54 2.58
CA MET A 76 -10.56 -3.23 2.14
C MET A 76 -10.82 -3.61 0.68
N TRP A 77 -9.82 -3.42 -0.18
CA TRP A 77 -9.88 -3.75 -1.60
C TRP A 77 -8.46 -3.98 -2.12
N ILE A 78 -8.37 -4.71 -3.22
CA ILE A 78 -7.12 -4.92 -3.96
C ILE A 78 -7.44 -4.57 -5.41
N TRP A 79 -6.56 -3.78 -6.02
CA TRP A 79 -6.63 -3.51 -7.44
C TRP A 79 -5.45 -4.19 -8.10
N ASP A 80 -5.75 -5.24 -8.87
CA ASP A 80 -4.82 -5.83 -9.81
C ASP A 80 -4.69 -4.84 -10.97
N ALA A 81 -3.71 -3.93 -10.87
CA ALA A 81 -3.38 -3.07 -12.00
C ALA A 81 -2.98 -3.99 -13.17
N PRO A 82 -3.51 -3.79 -14.39
CA PRO A 82 -3.02 -4.52 -15.54
C PRO A 82 -1.51 -4.29 -15.63
N MET A 83 -0.71 -5.37 -15.63
CA MET A 83 0.68 -5.29 -16.04
C MET A 83 0.65 -4.78 -17.48
N ASP A 84 1.10 -3.55 -17.70
CA ASP A 84 1.40 -3.12 -19.06
C ASP A 84 2.43 -4.09 -19.62
N LYS A 85 2.01 -4.92 -20.58
CA LYS A 85 2.93 -5.69 -21.42
C LYS A 85 3.69 -4.69 -22.29
N LYS A 86 4.81 -4.16 -21.78
CA LYS A 86 5.87 -3.42 -22.48
C LYS A 86 6.95 -3.18 -21.42
N GLU A 87 8.19 -3.65 -21.55
CA GLU A 87 9.02 -3.86 -22.71
C GLU A 87 9.84 -5.14 -22.49
N ASP A 88 9.80 -6.08 -23.44
CA ASP A 88 10.90 -7.04 -23.55
C ASP A 88 12.16 -6.21 -23.86
N PRO A 89 13.25 -6.28 -23.06
CA PRO A 89 14.51 -5.69 -23.45
C PRO A 89 15.03 -6.48 -24.66
N PHE A 90 14.78 -5.97 -25.86
CA PHE A 90 15.49 -6.38 -27.06
C PHE A 90 16.96 -6.05 -26.84
N PHE A 91 17.78 -7.06 -26.55
CA PHE A 91 19.21 -6.97 -26.80
C PHE A 91 19.40 -7.32 -28.29
N GLU A 92 19.72 -6.34 -29.11
CA GLU A 92 20.26 -6.60 -30.44
C GLU A 92 21.65 -7.26 -30.28
N THR A 93 21.81 -8.42 -30.91
CA THR A 93 23.07 -9.15 -31.14
C THR A 93 23.86 -8.57 -32.29
#